data_AF-A0A164JB46-F1
#
_entry.id   AF-A0A164JB46-F1
#
_cell.length_a   1.000
_cell.length_b   1.000
_cell.length_c   1.000
_cell.angle_alpha   90.00
_cell.angle_beta   90.00
_cell.angle_gamma   90.00
#
_symmetry.space_group_name_H-M   'P 1'
#
loop_
_entity.id
_entity.type
_entity.pdbx_description
1 polymer ?
#
loop_
_entity_poly.entity_id
_entity_poly.type
_entity_poly.pdbx_seq_one_letter_code
_entity_poly.pdbx_strand_id
1 'polypeptide(L)'
;RENLPVQALAGEEEPVEELEPEPEEQIDEDENDPQRLNRGQGRRKRITQCEFYSSLMSIRDYFNNVLAGGSLTQQWTVDSYVKIEANRVKYIREHQAELHVAQYDGLLDYLHNRAERENF
;
A
#
# COMPACT_ATOMS: atom_id res chain seq x y z
N ARG A 1 24.11 40.95 -65.29
CA ARG A 1 24.17 40.22 -64.00
C ARG A 1 22.74 40.15 -63.49
N GLU A 2 22.01 39.17 -63.98
CA GLU A 2 20.69 38.80 -63.49
C GLU A 2 20.92 37.75 -62.41
N ASN A 3 20.42 37.98 -61.19
CA ASN A 3 20.51 37.02 -60.10
C ASN A 3 19.14 36.31 -59.99
N LEU A 4 19.14 34.99 -60.13
CA LEU A 4 17.98 34.11 -59.89
C LEU A 4 17.61 34.08 -58.39
N PRO A 5 16.34 33.78 -58.03
CA PRO A 5 15.93 33.71 -56.63
C PRO A 5 16.47 32.43 -55.98
N VAL A 6 17.10 32.58 -54.82
CA VAL A 6 17.49 31.46 -53.96
C VAL A 6 16.21 30.86 -53.39
N GLN A 7 16.00 29.57 -53.67
CA GLN A 7 14.86 28.79 -53.21
C GLN A 7 14.81 28.79 -51.68
N ALA A 8 13.62 29.06 -51.14
CA ALA A 8 13.33 28.98 -49.72
C ALA A 8 13.50 27.52 -49.26
N LEU A 9 14.56 27.26 -48.49
CA LEU A 9 14.63 26.07 -47.65
C LEU A 9 13.80 26.37 -46.40
N ALA A 10 12.52 26.02 -46.45
CA ALA A 10 11.72 25.83 -45.25
C ALA A 10 12.32 24.62 -44.52
N GLY A 11 13.26 24.86 -43.62
CA GLY A 11 13.57 23.92 -42.56
C GLY A 11 12.34 23.86 -41.66
N GLU A 12 11.65 22.74 -41.68
CA GLU A 12 10.60 22.42 -40.73
C GLU A 12 11.29 22.34 -39.36
N GLU A 13 11.15 23.39 -38.55
CA GLU A 13 11.48 23.33 -37.14
C GLU A 13 10.41 22.45 -36.48
N GLU A 14 10.73 21.17 -36.34
CA GLU A 14 9.97 20.23 -35.51
C GLU A 14 9.82 20.85 -34.11
N PRO A 15 8.59 21.06 -33.60
CA PRO A 15 8.41 21.60 -32.27
C PRO A 15 8.94 20.56 -31.28
N VAL A 16 9.87 20.97 -30.42
CA VAL A 16 10.29 20.14 -29.28
C VAL A 16 9.06 19.98 -28.41
N GLU A 17 8.41 18.82 -28.53
CA GLU A 17 7.28 18.41 -27.71
C GLU A 17 7.81 18.32 -26.26
N GLU A 18 7.52 19.35 -25.47
CA GLU A 18 7.84 19.40 -24.04
C GLU A 18 7.09 18.23 -23.40
N LEU A 19 7.83 17.17 -23.05
CA LEU A 19 7.29 16.01 -22.36
C LEU A 19 6.63 16.49 -21.06
N GLU A 20 5.30 16.37 -21.00
CA GLU A 20 4.56 16.68 -19.78
C GLU A 20 5.12 15.85 -18.63
N PRO A 21 5.35 16.45 -17.45
CA PRO A 21 5.84 15.71 -16.30
C PRO A 21 4.84 14.61 -15.95
N GLU A 22 5.33 13.37 -15.84
CA GLU A 22 4.52 12.24 -15.40
C GLU A 22 3.82 12.60 -14.08
N PRO A 23 2.53 12.27 -13.93
CA PRO A 23 1.80 12.57 -12.71
C PRO A 23 2.50 11.89 -11.54
N GLU A 24 2.84 12.67 -10.50
CA GLU A 24 3.37 12.13 -9.25
C GLU A 24 2.42 11.06 -8.73
N GLU A 25 2.93 9.84 -8.55
CA GLU A 25 2.16 8.75 -7.95
C GLU A 25 1.79 9.17 -6.53
N GLN A 26 0.51 9.51 -6.33
CA GLN A 26 -0.04 9.77 -5.01
C GLN A 26 0.03 8.47 -4.21
N ILE A 27 1.02 8.40 -3.33
CA ILE A 27 1.15 7.31 -2.37
C ILE A 27 -0.03 7.46 -1.41
N ASP A 28 -1.02 6.58 -1.50
CA ASP A 28 -2.14 6.56 -0.57
C ASP A 28 -1.59 6.39 0.86
N GLU A 29 -1.56 7.45 1.67
CA GLU A 29 -1.06 7.42 3.06
C GLU A 29 -1.73 6.32 3.91
N ASP A 30 -2.92 5.88 3.49
CA ASP A 30 -3.66 4.80 4.12
C ASP A 30 -3.04 3.40 3.90
N GLU A 31 -2.06 3.20 3.02
CA GLU A 31 -1.51 1.87 2.69
C GLU A 31 -0.96 1.12 3.92
N ASN A 32 -0.49 1.85 4.93
CA ASN A 32 0.04 1.28 6.18
C ASN A 32 -1.00 1.19 7.32
N ASP A 33 -2.28 1.58 7.13
CA ASP A 33 -3.29 1.48 8.18
C ASP A 33 -3.88 0.04 8.26
N PRO A 34 -3.66 -0.71 9.37
CA PRO A 34 -4.25 -2.03 9.55
C PRO A 34 -5.79 -2.01 9.62
N GLN A 35 -6.42 -0.84 9.76
CA GLN A 35 -7.88 -0.65 9.83
C GLN A 35 -8.51 -0.15 8.53
N ARG A 36 -7.75 0.06 7.45
CA ARG A 36 -8.21 0.51 6.11
C ARG A 36 -9.51 -0.13 5.65
N LEU A 37 -9.65 -1.42 5.90
CA LEU A 37 -10.74 -2.25 5.39
C LEU A 37 -12.13 -1.93 5.98
N ASN A 38 -12.20 -1.10 7.02
CA ASN A 38 -13.44 -0.77 7.72
C ASN A 38 -13.88 0.68 7.54
N ARG A 39 -13.09 1.52 6.86
CA ARG A 39 -13.35 2.96 6.72
C ARG A 39 -13.91 3.25 5.33
N GLY A 40 -15.23 3.28 5.20
CA GLY A 40 -15.91 4.02 4.13
C GLY A 40 -16.28 3.28 2.83
N GLN A 41 -15.92 2.01 2.64
CA GLN A 41 -16.37 1.25 1.46
C GLN A 41 -17.61 0.41 1.78
N GLY A 42 -18.60 0.39 0.87
CA GLY A 42 -19.84 -0.39 1.02
C GLY A 42 -19.59 -1.87 1.39
N ARG A 43 -20.65 -2.58 1.84
CA ARG A 43 -20.59 -3.95 2.42
C ARG A 43 -19.42 -4.80 1.90
N ARG A 44 -18.39 -4.92 2.73
CA ARG A 44 -17.18 -5.68 2.45
C ARG A 44 -17.52 -7.16 2.19
N LYS A 45 -17.06 -7.72 1.06
CA LYS A 45 -17.33 -9.12 0.65
C LYS A 45 -16.28 -10.13 1.15
N ARG A 46 -15.10 -9.66 1.57
CA ARG A 46 -13.96 -10.51 1.99
C ARG A 46 -13.61 -10.20 3.45
N ILE A 47 -13.31 -11.24 4.24
CA ILE A 47 -12.98 -11.13 5.66
C ILE A 47 -11.53 -11.59 5.84
N THR A 48 -10.75 -10.92 6.69
CA THR A 48 -9.39 -11.40 7.03
C THR A 48 -9.44 -12.61 7.96
N GLN A 49 -8.36 -13.39 8.02
CA GLN A 49 -8.28 -14.51 8.97
C GLN A 49 -8.44 -14.05 10.42
N CYS A 50 -7.83 -12.92 10.78
CA CYS A 50 -7.92 -12.36 12.14
C CYS A 50 -9.37 -11.97 12.49
N GLU A 51 -10.09 -11.31 11.58
CA GLU A 51 -11.50 -10.95 11.79
C GLU A 51 -12.40 -12.19 11.90
N PHE A 52 -12.13 -13.22 11.09
CA PHE A 52 -12.84 -14.48 11.16
C PHE A 52 -12.66 -15.17 12.51
N TYR A 53 -11.42 -15.35 12.96
CA TYR A 53 -11.12 -15.98 14.26
C TYR A 53 -11.61 -15.15 15.44
N SER A 54 -11.50 -13.82 15.37
CA SER A 54 -12.05 -12.90 16.38
C SER A 54 -13.57 -13.00 16.48
N SER A 55 -14.26 -13.09 15.34
CA SER A 55 -15.71 -13.29 15.29
C SER A 55 -16.13 -14.61 15.95
N LEU A 56 -15.37 -15.69 15.73
CA LEU A 56 -15.59 -16.97 16.39
C LEU A 56 -15.33 -16.93 17.91
N MET A 57 -14.42 -16.07 18.37
CA MET A 57 -14.11 -15.89 19.79
C MET A 57 -15.00 -14.86 20.50
N SER A 58 -15.77 -14.07 19.76
CA SER A 58 -16.59 -13.02 20.34
C SER A 58 -17.68 -13.60 21.26
N ILE A 59 -17.83 -12.99 22.43
CA ILE A 59 -18.88 -13.35 23.39
C ILE A 59 -20.21 -12.81 22.84
N ARG A 60 -21.19 -13.69 22.71
CA ARG A 60 -22.54 -13.40 22.19
C ARG A 60 -23.57 -14.09 23.06
N ASP A 61 -24.83 -13.70 22.92
CA ASP A 61 -25.94 -14.18 23.77
C ASP A 61 -26.33 -15.66 23.51
N TYR A 62 -25.70 -16.32 22.54
CA TYR A 62 -25.93 -17.72 22.20
C TYR A 62 -24.73 -18.60 22.55
N PHE A 63 -24.98 -19.90 22.71
CA PHE A 63 -23.96 -20.88 23.05
C PHE A 63 -22.87 -20.97 21.97
N ASN A 64 -21.62 -20.73 22.37
CA ASN A 64 -20.46 -20.82 21.50
C ASN A 64 -19.65 -22.07 21.82
N ASN A 65 -19.71 -23.07 20.94
CA ASN A 65 -18.96 -24.32 21.05
C ASN A 65 -17.45 -24.11 21.23
N VAL A 66 -16.88 -23.09 20.58
CA VAL A 66 -15.44 -22.82 20.65
C VAL A 66 -15.05 -22.34 22.05
N LEU A 67 -15.87 -21.50 22.68
CA LEU A 67 -15.61 -20.98 24.04
C LEU A 67 -15.95 -21.99 25.14
N ALA A 68 -16.88 -22.91 24.91
CA ALA A 68 -17.29 -23.92 25.88
C ALA A 68 -16.29 -25.08 26.06
N GLY A 69 -15.28 -25.17 25.19
CA GLY A 69 -14.33 -26.29 25.13
C GLY A 69 -13.21 -26.29 26.19
N GLY A 70 -13.07 -25.24 27.01
CA GLY A 70 -12.07 -25.17 28.08
C GLY A 70 -10.64 -25.32 27.57
N SER A 71 -9.99 -26.46 27.85
CA SER A 71 -8.61 -26.73 27.38
C SER A 71 -8.52 -26.80 25.84
N LEU A 72 -9.57 -27.29 25.18
CA LEU A 72 -9.63 -27.32 23.71
C LEU A 72 -9.71 -25.89 23.14
N THR A 73 -10.38 -24.98 23.85
CA THR A 73 -10.44 -23.56 23.48
C THR A 73 -9.04 -22.94 23.50
N GLN A 74 -8.25 -23.22 24.54
CA GLN A 74 -6.88 -22.71 24.64
C GLN A 74 -6.00 -23.22 23.49
N GLN A 75 -6.07 -24.52 23.19
CA GLN A 75 -5.35 -25.11 22.06
C GLN A 75 -5.75 -24.47 20.73
N TRP A 76 -7.06 -24.30 20.53
CA TRP A 76 -7.60 -23.67 19.33
C TRP A 76 -7.15 -22.22 19.17
N THR A 77 -7.12 -21.44 20.26
CA THR A 77 -6.63 -20.05 20.24
C THR A 77 -5.16 -19.99 19.81
N VAL A 78 -4.32 -20.87 20.37
CA VAL A 78 -2.90 -20.95 20.03
C VAL A 78 -2.71 -21.35 18.57
N ASP A 79 -3.39 -22.39 18.09
CA ASP A 79 -3.33 -22.85 16.69
C ASP A 79 -3.81 -21.76 15.71
N SER A 80 -4.90 -21.07 16.03
CA SER A 80 -5.45 -19.98 15.21
C SER A 80 -4.45 -18.81 15.11
N TYR A 81 -3.79 -18.46 16.21
CA TYR A 81 -2.76 -17.44 16.22
C TYR A 81 -1.57 -17.82 15.33
N VAL A 82 -1.05 -19.05 15.47
CA VAL A 82 0.07 -19.54 14.65
C VAL A 82 -0.27 -19.47 13.15
N LYS A 83 -1.51 -19.79 12.76
CA LYS A 83 -1.97 -19.68 11.37
C LYS A 83 -1.96 -18.24 10.85
N ILE A 84 -2.43 -17.29 11.66
CA ILE A 84 -2.43 -15.87 11.31
C ILE A 84 -0.98 -15.39 11.13
N GLU A 85 -0.09 -15.71 12.08
CA GLU A 85 1.31 -15.29 12.02
C GLU A 85 2.06 -15.93 10.85
N ALA A 86 1.81 -17.21 10.56
CA ALA A 86 2.38 -17.86 9.38
C ALA A 86 1.97 -17.13 8.09
N ASN A 87 0.73 -16.65 7.99
CA ASN A 87 0.27 -15.86 6.86
C ASN A 87 0.96 -14.48 6.80
N ARG A 88 1.11 -13.79 7.93
CA ARG A 88 1.82 -12.50 8.02
C ARG A 88 3.28 -12.62 7.61
N VAL A 89 3.99 -13.61 8.16
CA VAL A 89 5.39 -13.88 7.82
C VAL A 89 5.54 -14.22 6.34
N LYS A 90 4.61 -15.00 5.79
CA LYS A 90 4.58 -15.29 4.36
C LYS A 90 4.42 -14.01 3.53
N TYR A 91 3.50 -13.14 3.90
CA TYR A 91 3.28 -11.87 3.22
C TYR A 91 4.55 -11.00 3.21
N ILE A 92 5.20 -10.83 4.36
CA ILE A 92 6.46 -10.07 4.49
C ILE A 92 7.53 -10.66 3.57
N ARG A 93 7.70 -11.98 3.57
CA ARG A 93 8.69 -12.66 2.71
C ARG A 93 8.43 -12.46 1.22
N GLU A 94 7.16 -12.44 0.81
CA GLU A 94 6.77 -12.32 -0.60
C GLU A 94 6.83 -10.87 -1.11
N HIS A 95 6.57 -9.89 -0.24
CA HIS A 95 6.49 -8.45 -0.60
C HIS A 95 7.68 -7.66 -0.04
N GLN A 96 8.79 -8.33 0.25
CA GLN A 96 9.96 -7.74 0.91
C GLN A 96 10.56 -6.56 0.10
N ALA A 97 10.52 -6.63 -1.23
CA ALA A 97 11.02 -5.55 -2.09
C ALA A 97 10.20 -4.26 -1.95
N GLU A 98 8.87 -4.37 -2.00
CA GLU A 98 7.94 -3.25 -1.82
C GLU A 98 8.10 -2.64 -0.42
N LEU A 99 8.18 -3.49 0.61
CA LEU A 99 8.37 -3.03 2.00
C LEU A 99 9.70 -2.31 2.20
N HIS A 100 10.78 -2.76 1.53
CA HIS A 100 12.07 -2.07 1.59
C HIS A 100 12.05 -0.73 0.85
N VAL A 101 11.42 -0.66 -0.33
CA VAL A 101 11.27 0.60 -1.06
C VAL A 101 10.52 1.62 -0.21
N ALA A 102 9.37 1.25 0.37
CA ALA A 102 8.62 2.11 1.28
C ALA A 102 9.43 2.61 2.50
N GLN A 103 10.33 1.78 3.03
CA GLN A 103 11.23 2.19 4.12
C GLN A 103 12.26 3.23 3.69
N TYR A 104 12.82 3.08 2.49
CA TYR A 104 13.80 4.04 1.97
C TYR A 104 13.14 5.36 1.59
N ASP A 105 11.95 5.32 1.00
CA ASP A 105 11.21 6.53 0.63
C ASP A 105 10.83 7.35 1.86
N GLY A 106 10.34 6.71 2.93
CA GLY A 106 10.05 7.41 4.19
C GLY A 106 11.29 8.03 4.84
N LEU A 107 12.47 7.43 4.66
CA LEU A 107 13.74 8.00 5.15
C LEU A 107 14.20 9.18 4.29
N LEU A 108 14.07 9.08 2.97
CA LEU A 108 14.37 10.19 2.05
C LEU A 108 13.46 11.39 2.32
N ASP A 109 12.16 11.15 2.49
CA ASP A 109 11.19 12.18 2.83
C ASP A 109 11.53 12.86 4.17
N TYR A 110 11.94 12.10 5.19
CA TYR A 110 12.42 12.69 6.45
C TYR A 110 13.64 13.60 6.25
N LEU A 111 14.60 13.21 5.41
CA LEU A 111 15.78 14.01 5.12
C LEU A 111 15.43 15.29 4.37
N HIS A 112 14.56 15.22 3.36
CA HIS A 112 14.08 16.39 2.63
C HIS A 112 13.33 17.35 3.55
N ASN A 113 12.38 16.86 4.34
CA ASN A 113 11.63 17.67 5.32
C ASN A 113 12.53 18.29 6.41
N ARG A 114 13.66 17.68 6.72
CA ARG A 114 14.65 18.26 7.64
C ARG A 114 15.46 19.36 6.96
N ALA A 115 15.92 19.13 5.74
CA ALA A 115 16.68 20.11 4.96
C ALA A 115 15.85 21.38 4.70
N GLU A 116 14.56 21.25 4.40
CA GLU A 116 13.66 22.39 4.23
C GLU A 116 13.48 23.18 5.53
N ARG A 117 13.37 22.50 6.69
CA ARG A 117 13.25 23.15 8.00
C ARG A 117 14.51 23.88 8.46
N GLU A 118 15.69 23.43 8.05
CA GLU A 118 16.97 24.09 8.36
C GLU A 118 17.30 25.25 7.40
N ASN A 119 16.60 25.36 6.26
CA ASN A 119 16.75 26.44 5.28
C ASN A 119 15.86 27.68 5.56
N PHE A 120 15.30 27.80 6.77
CA PHE A 120 14.58 28.98 7.27
C PHE A 120 15.23 29.57 8.53
#